data_AF-A0A931MBE6-F1
#
_entry.id   AF-A0A931MBE6-F1
#
_cell.length_a   1.000
_cell.length_b   1.000
_cell.length_c   1.000
_cell.angle_alpha   90.00
_cell.angle_beta   90.00
_cell.angle_gamma   90.00
#
_symmetry.space_group_name_H-M   'P 1'
#
loop_
_entity.id
_entity.type
_entity.pdbx_description
1 polymer ?
#
loop_
_entity_poly.entity_id
_entity_poly.type
_entity_poly.pdbx_seq_one_letter_code
_entity_poly.pdbx_strand_id
1 'polypeptide(L)'
;MKTKSSQLAAHIIGGIAFLSLPVLFSPDRATAWRIFTIAPFQREFLTYVLLLAFFYLSYFYLIPQLYFKKKHFLFILILIAGYLLVSYLPHLIVVNRPMPLPGGEGFKANDKPFRQPPNGLMRGVRDFGQHFFQFAITLSLAFILKIMERWKKTEEEKAAAELAYLKAQINPHFL
;
A
#
# COMPACT_ATOMS: atom_id res chain seq x y z
N MET A 1 -10.12 -7.56 -26.19
CA MET A 1 -9.09 -8.27 -25.39
C MET A 1 -8.04 -7.26 -24.96
N LYS A 2 -7.95 -6.87 -23.66
CA LYS A 2 -6.83 -6.03 -23.21
C LYS A 2 -5.56 -6.86 -23.35
N THR A 3 -4.65 -6.45 -24.22
CA THR A 3 -3.36 -7.12 -24.40
C THR A 3 -2.58 -7.09 -23.08
N LYS A 4 -1.70 -8.08 -22.85
CA LYS A 4 -0.85 -8.14 -21.64
C LYS A 4 -0.13 -6.80 -21.38
N SER A 5 0.23 -6.09 -22.45
CA SER A 5 0.84 -4.76 -22.41
C SER A 5 -0.06 -3.68 -21.78
N SER A 6 -1.38 -3.71 -22.03
CA SER A 6 -2.34 -2.76 -21.43
C SER A 6 -2.50 -2.98 -19.93
N GLN A 7 -2.46 -4.24 -19.48
CA GLN A 7 -2.48 -4.58 -18.05
C GLN A 7 -1.19 -4.16 -17.36
N LEU A 8 -0.04 -4.43 -17.97
CA LEU A 8 1.26 -3.98 -17.45
C LEU A 8 1.31 -2.44 -17.34
N ALA A 9 0.86 -1.73 -18.35
CA ALA A 9 0.77 -0.27 -18.32
C ALA A 9 -0.12 0.21 -17.16
N ALA A 10 -1.27 -0.43 -16.93
CA ALA A 10 -2.15 -0.07 -15.81
C ALA A 10 -1.47 -0.26 -14.43
N HIS A 11 -0.70 -1.34 -14.25
CA HIS A 11 0.07 -1.57 -13.02
C HIS A 11 1.19 -0.55 -12.82
N ILE A 12 1.92 -0.22 -13.89
CA ILE A 12 2.99 0.80 -13.83
C ILE A 12 2.40 2.18 -13.50
N ILE A 13 1.35 2.58 -14.23
CA ILE A 13 0.67 3.87 -14.01
C ILE A 13 0.08 3.92 -12.60
N GLY A 14 -0.59 2.85 -12.16
CA GLY A 14 -1.14 2.77 -10.80
C GLY A 14 -0.06 2.83 -9.72
N GLY A 15 1.08 2.16 -9.92
CA GLY A 15 2.22 2.21 -9.01
C GLY A 15 2.83 3.61 -8.92
N ILE A 16 3.04 4.27 -10.07
CA ILE A 16 3.54 5.66 -10.13
C ILE A 16 2.55 6.61 -9.44
N ALA A 17 1.25 6.47 -9.73
CA ALA A 17 0.21 7.29 -9.12
C ALA A 17 0.11 7.07 -7.61
N PHE A 18 0.35 5.85 -7.12
CA PHE A 18 0.38 5.56 -5.69
C PHE A 18 1.62 6.18 -5.01
N LEU A 19 2.80 6.07 -5.63
CA LEU A 19 4.04 6.66 -5.10
C LEU A 19 4.08 8.18 -5.18
N SER A 20 3.25 8.81 -6.01
CA SER A 20 3.13 10.26 -6.07
C SER A 20 2.32 10.85 -4.92
N LEU A 21 1.46 10.07 -4.25
CA LEU A 21 0.63 10.54 -3.12
C LEU A 21 1.44 11.21 -2.00
N PRO A 22 2.51 10.61 -1.43
CA PRO A 22 3.29 11.28 -0.38
C PRO A 22 3.97 12.56 -0.86
N VAL A 23 4.29 12.67 -2.16
CA VAL A 23 4.86 13.88 -2.76
C VAL A 23 3.78 14.98 -2.86
N LEU A 24 2.60 14.64 -3.34
CA LEU A 24 1.49 15.58 -3.57
C LEU A 24 0.90 16.13 -2.26
N PHE A 25 0.82 15.29 -1.23
CA PHE A 25 0.30 15.66 0.09
C PHE A 25 1.38 16.21 1.04
N SER A 26 2.63 16.34 0.60
CA SER A 26 3.68 16.97 1.39
C SER A 26 3.40 18.48 1.55
N PRO A 27 3.40 19.02 2.79
CA PRO A 27 3.22 20.46 3.01
C PRO A 27 4.35 21.32 2.42
N ASP A 28 5.57 20.79 2.37
CA ASP A 28 6.78 21.52 1.98
C ASP A 28 7.02 21.42 0.47
N ARG A 29 6.20 22.14 -0.30
CA ARG A 29 6.25 22.13 -1.78
C ARG A 29 7.35 23.03 -2.37
N ALA A 30 8.08 23.76 -1.52
CA ALA A 30 8.93 24.87 -1.96
C ALA A 30 10.14 24.44 -2.80
N THR A 31 10.56 23.17 -2.73
CA THR A 31 11.52 22.58 -3.69
C THR A 31 11.39 21.06 -3.72
N ALA A 32 10.84 20.51 -4.81
CA ALA A 32 10.59 19.06 -4.97
C ALA A 32 11.83 18.17 -4.79
N TRP A 33 13.04 18.72 -4.94
CA TRP A 33 14.29 17.98 -4.72
C TRP A 33 14.76 18.01 -3.26
N ARG A 34 14.46 19.06 -2.51
CA ARG A 34 14.92 19.19 -1.12
C ARG A 34 14.10 18.34 -0.15
N ILE A 35 12.84 18.06 -0.47
CA ILE A 35 11.98 17.18 0.37
C ILE A 35 12.59 15.80 0.57
N PHE A 36 13.31 15.27 -0.41
CA PHE A 36 13.98 13.97 -0.32
C PHE A 36 15.15 13.94 0.67
N THR A 37 15.59 15.09 1.19
CA THR A 37 16.62 15.18 2.24
C THR A 37 16.02 15.22 3.65
N ILE A 38 14.71 15.43 3.75
CA ILE A 38 13.99 15.58 5.02
C ILE A 38 13.66 14.19 5.57
N ALA A 39 14.23 13.83 6.72
CA ALA A 39 14.06 12.50 7.31
C ALA A 39 12.58 12.07 7.51
N PRO A 40 11.67 12.94 7.99
CA PRO A 40 10.24 12.63 8.02
C PRO A 40 9.64 12.23 6.65
N PHE A 41 10.01 12.95 5.59
CA PHE A 41 9.52 12.66 4.24
C PHE A 41 10.11 11.33 3.71
N GLN A 42 11.40 11.09 3.94
CA GLN A 42 12.05 9.82 3.57
C GLN A 42 11.36 8.61 4.21
N ARG A 43 10.98 8.72 5.50
CA ARG A 43 10.23 7.65 6.20
C ARG A 43 8.89 7.40 5.53
N GLU A 44 8.09 8.46 5.33
CA GLU A 44 6.78 8.33 4.70
C GLU A 44 6.90 7.74 3.28
N PHE A 45 7.82 8.26 2.48
CA PHE A 45 8.06 7.75 1.13
C PHE A 45 8.45 6.27 1.13
N LEU A 46 9.33 5.86 2.05
CA LEU A 46 9.72 4.46 2.22
C LEU A 46 8.54 3.59 2.67
N THR A 47 7.65 4.08 3.55
CA THR A 47 6.40 3.41 3.90
C THR A 47 5.55 3.14 2.67
N TYR A 48 5.37 4.12 1.77
CA TYR A 48 4.63 3.92 0.51
C TYR A 48 5.30 2.91 -0.42
N VAL A 49 6.63 2.91 -0.53
CA VAL A 49 7.37 1.90 -1.30
C VAL A 49 7.13 0.49 -0.73
N LEU A 50 7.19 0.34 0.61
CA LEU A 50 6.93 -0.94 1.27
C LEU A 50 5.47 -1.38 1.12
N LEU A 51 4.51 -0.46 1.22
CA LEU A 51 3.10 -0.74 0.96
C LEU A 51 2.87 -1.19 -0.47
N LEU A 52 3.52 -0.57 -1.45
CA LEU A 52 3.41 -0.97 -2.85
C LEU A 52 4.01 -2.38 -3.08
N ALA A 53 5.18 -2.66 -2.49
CA ALA A 53 5.77 -3.99 -2.53
C ALA A 53 4.85 -5.03 -1.87
N PHE A 54 4.28 -4.70 -0.71
CA PHE A 54 3.36 -5.54 0.01
C PHE A 54 2.05 -5.77 -0.75
N PHE A 55 1.54 -4.76 -1.45
CA PHE A 55 0.38 -4.87 -2.35
C PHE A 55 0.63 -5.94 -3.42
N TYR A 56 1.76 -5.87 -4.13
CA TYR A 56 2.08 -6.84 -5.18
C TYR A 56 2.35 -8.24 -4.61
N LEU A 57 3.04 -8.34 -3.48
CA LEU A 57 3.22 -9.60 -2.77
C LEU A 57 1.87 -10.22 -2.38
N SER A 58 0.95 -9.40 -1.87
CA SER A 58 -0.40 -9.82 -1.49
C SER A 58 -1.21 -10.28 -2.69
N TYR A 59 -1.22 -9.47 -3.74
CA TYR A 59 -1.99 -9.72 -4.97
C TYR A 59 -1.52 -10.98 -5.71
N PHE A 60 -0.22 -11.15 -5.92
CA PHE A 60 0.30 -12.27 -6.70
C PHE A 60 0.51 -13.55 -5.89
N TYR A 61 0.90 -13.46 -4.61
CA TYR A 61 1.33 -14.61 -3.83
C TYR A 61 0.45 -14.88 -2.60
N LEU A 62 0.29 -13.93 -1.67
CA LEU A 62 -0.36 -14.23 -0.39
C LEU A 62 -1.84 -14.63 -0.55
N ILE A 63 -2.61 -13.85 -1.33
CA ILE A 63 -4.03 -14.14 -1.53
C ILE A 63 -4.21 -15.44 -2.32
N PRO A 64 -3.55 -15.65 -3.48
CA PRO A 64 -3.81 -16.85 -4.27
C PRO A 64 -3.28 -18.14 -3.64
N GLN A 65 -2.13 -18.08 -2.97
CA GLN A 65 -1.45 -19.28 -2.46
C GLN A 65 -1.77 -19.59 -1.00
N LEU A 66 -2.14 -18.59 -0.18
CA LEU A 66 -2.42 -18.81 1.24
C LEU A 66 -3.90 -18.68 1.53
N TYR A 67 -4.51 -17.56 1.15
CA TYR A 67 -5.92 -17.31 1.46
C TYR A 67 -6.85 -18.28 0.70
N PHE A 68 -6.74 -18.39 -0.63
CA PHE A 68 -7.60 -19.29 -1.41
C PHE A 68 -7.32 -20.77 -1.18
N LYS A 69 -6.09 -21.14 -0.77
CA LYS A 69 -5.74 -22.52 -0.37
C LYS A 69 -6.06 -22.83 1.10
N LYS A 70 -6.85 -21.97 1.76
CA LYS A 70 -7.30 -22.13 3.16
C LYS A 70 -6.18 -22.20 4.21
N LYS A 71 -4.97 -21.73 3.88
CA LYS A 71 -3.84 -21.62 4.83
C LYS A 71 -3.95 -20.32 5.65
N HIS A 72 -5.09 -20.14 6.33
CA HIS A 72 -5.44 -18.87 6.99
C HIS A 72 -4.49 -18.50 8.14
N PHE A 73 -4.02 -19.48 8.92
CA PHE A 73 -3.09 -19.22 10.01
C PHE A 73 -1.77 -18.61 9.52
N LEU A 74 -1.13 -19.23 8.52
CA LEU A 74 0.09 -18.71 7.91
C LEU A 74 -0.15 -17.36 7.23
N PHE A 75 -1.31 -17.18 6.60
CA PHE A 75 -1.69 -15.90 6.01
C PHE A 75 -1.75 -14.79 7.06
N ILE A 76 -2.43 -15.00 8.19
CA ILE A 76 -2.54 -14.02 9.27
C ILE A 76 -1.16 -13.71 9.87
N LEU A 77 -0.32 -14.72 10.07
CA LEU A 77 1.04 -14.52 10.58
C LEU A 77 1.87 -13.61 9.66
N ILE A 78 1.79 -13.84 8.35
CA ILE A 78 2.49 -13.00 7.36
C ILE A 78 1.88 -11.60 7.27
N LEU A 79 0.56 -11.44 7.44
CA LEU A 79 -0.06 -10.12 7.52
C LEU A 79 0.44 -9.32 8.73
N ILE A 80 0.51 -9.95 9.90
CA ILE A 80 1.04 -9.31 11.12
C ILE A 80 2.51 -8.93 10.90
N ALA A 81 3.32 -9.86 10.39
CA ALA A 81 4.73 -9.59 10.10
C ALA A 81 4.89 -8.46 9.07
N GLY A 82 4.07 -8.45 8.02
CA GLY A 82 4.06 -7.40 6.99
C GLY A 82 3.66 -6.04 7.55
N TYR A 83 2.65 -5.99 8.41
CA TYR A 83 2.22 -4.76 9.07
C TYR A 83 3.33 -4.19 9.97
N LEU A 84 3.95 -5.03 10.79
CA LEU A 84 5.07 -4.64 11.64
C LEU A 84 6.26 -4.16 10.80
N LEU A 85 6.57 -4.87 9.71
CA LEU A 85 7.65 -4.47 8.81
C LEU A 85 7.38 -3.08 8.20
N VAL A 86 6.20 -2.85 7.64
CA VAL A 86 5.83 -1.55 7.05
C VAL A 86 5.88 -0.43 8.09
N SER A 87 5.42 -0.70 9.32
CA SER A 87 5.31 0.32 10.37
C SER A 87 6.64 0.66 11.03
N TYR A 88 7.54 -0.31 11.22
CA TYR A 88 8.78 -0.10 11.99
C TYR A 88 10.03 0.03 11.11
N LEU A 89 10.10 -0.63 9.95
CA LEU A 89 11.30 -0.65 9.12
C LEU A 89 11.75 0.75 8.65
N PRO A 90 10.85 1.66 8.21
CA PRO A 90 11.26 3.02 7.86
C PRO A 90 11.91 3.76 9.01
N HIS A 91 11.50 3.46 10.24
CA HIS A 91 12.05 4.10 11.42
C HIS A 91 13.43 3.60 11.82
N LEU A 92 13.75 2.35 11.49
CA LEU A 92 15.07 1.74 11.71
C LEU A 92 16.09 2.22 10.68
N ILE A 93 15.67 2.37 9.42
CA ILE A 93 16.56 2.75 8.31
C ILE A 93 16.87 4.25 8.34
N VAL A 94 15.83 5.07 8.49
CA VAL A 94 16.00 6.53 8.53
C VAL A 94 16.11 6.90 10.00
N VAL A 95 17.30 7.25 10.48
CA VAL A 95 17.49 7.73 11.86
C VAL A 95 17.36 9.26 11.87
N ASN A 96 16.57 9.80 12.80
CA ASN A 96 16.52 11.24 13.00
C ASN A 96 17.86 11.65 13.59
N ARG A 97 18.70 12.31 12.81
CA ARG A 97 19.70 13.18 13.42
C ARG A 97 18.91 14.33 14.05
N PRO A 98 19.02 14.58 15.37
CA PRO A 98 18.41 15.77 15.94
C PRO A 98 18.93 16.96 15.12
N MET A 99 18.00 17.68 14.51
CA MET A 99 18.35 18.92 13.82
C MET A 99 19.07 19.79 14.86
N PRO A 100 20.30 20.24 14.62
CA PRO A 100 20.92 21.20 15.52
C PRO A 100 19.94 22.36 15.61
N LEU A 101 19.43 22.64 16.81
CA LEU A 101 18.73 23.89 17.05
C LEU A 101 19.68 24.99 16.53
N PRO A 102 19.27 25.82 15.56
CA PRO A 102 20.06 26.99 15.19
C PRO A 102 20.33 27.75 16.48
N GLY A 103 21.61 27.96 16.79
CA GLY A 103 22.04 28.60 18.02
C GLY A 103 21.21 29.86 18.29
N GLY A 104 20.36 29.77 19.30
CA GLY A 104 19.62 30.89 19.83
C GLY A 104 20.39 31.50 20.99
N GLU A 105 21.55 32.08 20.71
CA GLU A 105 22.03 33.17 21.56
C GLU A 105 20.98 34.29 21.46
N GLY A 106 20.16 34.46 22.50
CA GLY A 106 19.40 35.71 22.69
C GLY A 106 17.86 35.65 22.75
N PHE A 107 17.20 34.49 22.84
CA PHE A 107 15.75 34.51 23.11
C PHE A 107 15.47 34.70 24.60
N LYS A 108 15.34 35.97 25.00
CA LYS A 108 14.72 36.38 26.26
C LYS A 108 13.31 35.80 26.31
N ALA A 109 13.05 34.99 27.33
CA ALA A 109 11.74 34.48 27.67
C ALA A 109 10.78 35.64 27.93
N ASN A 110 9.78 35.80 27.06
CA ASN A 110 8.52 36.46 27.40
C ASN A 110 7.40 35.77 26.63
N ASP A 111 6.59 35.04 27.39
CA ASP A 111 5.14 34.92 27.28
C ASP A 111 4.52 34.52 25.94
N LYS A 112 4.63 33.22 25.60
CA LYS A 112 3.47 32.40 25.22
C LYS A 112 3.68 30.99 25.79
N PRO A 113 2.69 30.35 26.44
CA PRO A 113 2.81 28.94 26.78
C PRO A 113 2.95 28.19 25.45
N PHE A 114 4.15 27.69 25.19
CA PHE A 114 4.37 26.68 24.17
C PHE A 114 3.34 25.58 24.45
N ARG A 115 2.33 25.45 23.58
CA ARG A 115 1.46 24.27 23.55
C ARG A 115 2.41 23.09 23.46
N GLN A 116 2.61 22.41 24.59
CA GLN A 116 3.38 21.18 24.61
C GLN A 116 2.73 20.27 23.57
N PRO A 117 3.50 19.69 22.63
CA PRO A 117 2.93 18.72 21.72
C PRO A 117 2.25 17.63 22.56
N PRO A 118 1.09 17.13 22.14
CA PRO A 118 0.31 16.19 22.94
C PRO A 118 1.20 15.02 23.36
N ASN A 119 1.08 14.63 24.64
CA ASN A 119 1.80 13.54 25.31
C ASN A 119 2.24 12.45 24.33
N GLY A 120 3.50 12.00 24.41
CA GLY A 120 4.09 11.04 23.47
C GLY A 120 3.24 9.79 23.17
N LEU A 121 2.39 9.37 24.12
CA LEU A 121 1.38 8.34 23.93
C LEU A 121 0.35 8.69 22.84
N MET A 122 -0.26 9.88 22.87
CA MET A 122 -1.24 10.30 21.86
C MET A 122 -0.62 10.39 20.46
N ARG A 123 0.64 10.83 20.37
CA ARG A 123 1.37 10.86 19.10
C ARG A 123 1.59 9.43 18.58
N GLY A 124 2.06 8.52 19.43
CA GLY A 124 2.25 7.11 19.07
C GLY A 124 0.95 6.42 18.63
N VAL A 125 -0.16 6.66 19.32
CA VAL A 125 -1.48 6.10 18.95
C VAL A 125 -1.95 6.62 17.60
N ARG A 126 -1.76 7.92 17.33
CA ARG A 126 -2.14 8.52 16.04
C ARG A 126 -1.29 7.96 14.90
N ASP A 127 0.02 7.88 15.09
CA ASP A 127 0.95 7.41 14.07
C ASP A 127 0.70 5.90 13.78
N PHE A 128 0.44 5.10 14.82
CA PHE A 128 0.01 3.70 14.69
C PHE A 128 -1.30 3.57 13.90
N GLY A 129 -2.30 4.40 14.24
CA GLY A 129 -3.58 4.45 13.55
C GLY A 129 -3.42 4.77 12.06
N GLN A 130 -2.60 5.77 11.71
CA GLN A 130 -2.32 6.13 10.33
C GLN A 130 -1.73 4.96 9.54
N HIS A 131 -0.69 4.30 10.06
CA HIS A 131 -0.07 3.16 9.39
C HIS A 131 -1.03 1.97 9.27
N PHE A 132 -1.86 1.73 10.28
CA PHE A 132 -2.91 0.71 10.22
C PHE A 132 -3.90 0.98 9.10
N PHE A 133 -4.42 2.19 8.98
CA PHE A 133 -5.36 2.55 7.90
C PHE A 133 -4.73 2.42 6.52
N GLN A 134 -3.49 2.92 6.34
CA GLN A 134 -2.77 2.78 5.07
C GLN A 134 -2.61 1.31 4.68
N PHE A 135 -2.14 0.47 5.61
CA PHE A 135 -1.98 -0.96 5.39
C PHE A 135 -3.31 -1.67 5.08
N ALA A 136 -4.36 -1.37 5.85
CA ALA A 136 -5.68 -1.95 5.68
C ALA A 136 -6.28 -1.59 4.30
N ILE A 137 -6.16 -0.35 3.86
CA ILE A 137 -6.62 0.09 2.53
C ILE A 137 -5.84 -0.63 1.44
N THR A 138 -4.50 -0.70 1.54
CA THR A 138 -3.66 -1.42 0.59
C THR A 138 -4.03 -2.89 0.47
N LEU A 139 -4.22 -3.57 1.61
CA LEU A 139 -4.64 -4.97 1.66
C LEU A 139 -6.04 -5.16 1.07
N SER A 140 -6.98 -4.30 1.41
CA SER A 140 -8.36 -4.34 0.91
C SER A 140 -8.39 -4.17 -0.61
N LEU A 141 -7.62 -3.22 -1.15
CA LEU A 141 -7.50 -3.02 -2.59
C LEU A 141 -6.94 -4.26 -3.29
N ALA A 142 -5.91 -4.89 -2.73
CA ALA A 142 -5.35 -6.13 -3.26
C ALA A 142 -6.40 -7.25 -3.30
N PHE A 143 -7.20 -7.40 -2.23
CA PHE A 143 -8.29 -8.35 -2.16
C PHE A 143 -9.38 -8.07 -3.20
N ILE A 144 -9.88 -6.83 -3.26
CA ILE A 144 -10.95 -6.44 -4.19
C ILE A 144 -10.53 -6.75 -5.62
N LEU A 145 -9.34 -6.30 -6.04
CA LEU A 145 -8.85 -6.54 -7.39
C LEU A 145 -8.69 -8.03 -7.69
N LYS A 146 -8.17 -8.82 -6.73
CA LYS A 146 -7.98 -10.26 -6.94
C LYS A 146 -9.30 -11.03 -7.00
N ILE A 147 -10.27 -10.64 -6.18
CA ILE A 147 -11.62 -11.23 -6.19
C ILE A 147 -12.33 -10.89 -7.49
N MET A 148 -12.27 -9.63 -7.94
CA MET A 148 -12.85 -9.21 -9.22
C MET A 148 -12.23 -9.95 -10.41
N GLU A 149 -10.91 -10.15 -10.42
CA GLU A 149 -10.22 -10.92 -11.47
C GLU A 149 -10.74 -12.36 -11.50
N ARG A 150 -10.86 -13.02 -10.33
CA ARG A 150 -11.36 -14.38 -10.23
C ARG A 150 -12.84 -14.50 -10.61
N TRP A 151 -13.67 -13.55 -10.20
CA TRP A 151 -15.07 -13.48 -10.58
C TRP A 151 -15.20 -13.41 -12.10
N LYS A 152 -14.51 -12.44 -12.72
CA LYS A 152 -14.56 -12.24 -14.16
C LYS A 152 -14.14 -13.49 -14.93
N LYS A 153 -13.08 -14.17 -14.48
CA LYS A 153 -12.63 -15.42 -15.08
C LYS A 153 -13.68 -16.52 -14.99
N THR A 154 -14.36 -16.64 -13.85
CA THR A 154 -15.43 -17.63 -13.65
C THR A 154 -16.62 -17.36 -14.58
N GLU A 155 -16.96 -16.08 -14.80
CA GLU A 155 -18.04 -15.68 -15.69
C GLU A 155 -17.71 -16.00 -17.17
N GLU A 156 -16.47 -15.73 -17.58
CA GLU A 156 -15.98 -16.08 -18.92
C GLU A 156 -15.99 -17.59 -19.16
N GLU A 157 -15.58 -18.38 -18.16
CA GLU A 157 -15.60 -19.85 -18.22
C GLU A 157 -17.04 -20.41 -18.33
N LYS A 158 -18.00 -19.82 -17.60
CA LYS A 158 -19.42 -20.20 -17.68
C LYS A 158 -20.02 -19.88 -19.05
N ALA A 159 -19.82 -18.65 -19.54
CA ALA A 159 -20.31 -18.25 -20.85
C ALA A 159 -19.74 -19.14 -21.96
N ALA A 160 -18.45 -19.50 -21.87
CA ALA A 160 -17.82 -20.42 -22.80
C ALA A 160 -18.44 -21.83 -22.74
N ALA A 161 -18.75 -22.33 -21.54
CA ALA A 161 -19.41 -23.63 -21.35
C ALA A 161 -20.84 -23.66 -21.89
N GLU A 162 -21.62 -22.58 -21.69
CA GLU A 162 -22.97 -22.44 -22.24
C GLU A 162 -22.96 -22.43 -23.78
N LEU A 163 -22.04 -21.70 -24.39
CA LEU A 163 -21.87 -21.70 -25.84
C LEU A 163 -21.47 -23.08 -26.38
N ALA A 164 -20.58 -23.79 -25.68
CA ALA A 164 -20.20 -25.15 -26.05
C ALA A 164 -21.37 -26.14 -25.94
N TYR A 165 -22.17 -26.01 -24.88
CA TYR A 165 -23.38 -26.81 -24.67
C TYR A 165 -24.43 -26.56 -25.77
N LEU A 166 -24.72 -25.30 -26.08
CA LEU A 166 -25.65 -24.93 -27.17
C LEU A 166 -25.16 -25.44 -28.53
N LYS A 167 -23.85 -25.35 -28.79
CA LYS A 167 -23.25 -25.87 -30.02
C LYS A 167 -23.41 -27.40 -30.14
N ALA A 168 -23.27 -28.14 -29.04
CA ALA A 168 -23.46 -29.58 -29.01
C ALA A 168 -24.92 -29.99 -29.26
N GLN A 169 -25.90 -29.18 -28.83
CA GLN A 169 -27.32 -29.44 -29.10
C GLN A 169 -27.72 -29.20 -30.55
N ILE A 170 -27.15 -28.18 -31.20
CA ILE A 170 -27.48 -27.83 -32.59
C ILE A 170 -26.84 -28.79 -33.60
N ASN A 171 -25.71 -29.41 -33.24
CA ASN A 171 -24.97 -30.30 -34.13
C ASN A 171 -24.75 -31.68 -33.47
N PRO A 172 -25.78 -32.55 -33.40
CA PRO A 172 -25.72 -33.82 -32.67
C PRO A 172 -24.86 -34.88 -33.36
N HIS A 173 -24.42 -34.64 -34.60
CA HIS A 173 -23.70 -35.59 -35.43
C HIS A 173 -22.26 -35.15 -35.59
N PHE A 174 -21.35 -35.55 -34.71
CA PHE A 174 -19.92 -35.85 -34.96
C PHE A 174 -19.35 -36.43 -33.65
N LEU A 175 -19.69 -37.69 -33.38
CA LEU A 175 -18.78 -38.63 -32.73
C LEU A 175 -17.57 -38.87 -33.65
#